data_AF-A0A4S2GVT5-F1
#
_entry.id   AF-A0A4S2GVT5-F1
#
_cell.length_a   1.000
_cell.length_b   1.000
_cell.length_c   1.000
_cell.angle_alpha   90.00
_cell.angle_beta   90.00
_cell.angle_gamma   90.00
#
_symmetry.space_group_name_H-M   'P 1'
#
loop_
_entity.id
_entity.type
_entity.pdbx_description
1 polymer ?
#
loop_
_entity_poly.entity_id
_entity_poly.type
_entity_poly.pdbx_seq_one_letter_code
_entity_poly.pdbx_strand_id
1 'polypeptide(L)'
;MVCLGNAGDDKYTGILKLLDVLLSSERKPDEKKRILQDDFNIKMTRELESEVLLMCNLSKGIEEKGIKEGIKEGILASIQNLMESMGWSAEQAMAALKIPESEQIQYVNGLKK
;
A
#
# COMPACT_ATOMS: atom_id res chain seq x y z
N MET A 1 -8.32 8.39 2.61
CA MET A 1 -8.87 8.24 3.98
C MET A 1 -10.32 8.70 3.94
N VAL A 2 -11.26 7.84 4.35
CA VAL A 2 -12.68 8.22 4.42
C VAL A 2 -12.88 8.98 5.73
N CYS A 3 -13.32 10.24 5.64
CA CYS A 3 -13.57 11.04 6.84
C CYS A 3 -14.95 10.67 7.40
N LEU A 4 -14.98 9.99 8.55
CA LEU A 4 -16.22 9.49 9.19
C LEU A 4 -16.61 10.29 10.44
N GLY A 5 -15.96 11.43 10.67
CA GLY A 5 -16.11 12.27 11.86
C GLY A 5 -14.91 12.18 12.81
N ASN A 6 -14.95 12.94 13.90
CA ASN A 6 -13.88 13.00 14.89
C ASN A 6 -14.35 12.45 16.24
N ALA A 7 -13.44 11.82 17.00
CA ALA A 7 -13.73 11.24 18.31
C ALA A 7 -14.23 12.22 19.39
N GLY A 8 -14.20 13.53 19.11
CA GLY A 8 -14.72 14.58 19.99
C GLY A 8 -16.08 15.15 19.58
N ASP A 9 -16.74 14.60 18.56
CA ASP A 9 -18.09 15.00 18.14
C ASP A 9 -19.13 14.09 18.81
N ASP A 10 -20.19 14.67 19.37
CA ASP A 10 -21.31 13.94 19.99
C ASP A 10 -22.00 12.97 18.99
N LYS A 11 -21.84 13.21 17.69
CA LYS A 11 -22.35 12.36 16.61
C LYS A 11 -21.43 11.18 16.26
N TYR A 12 -20.21 11.14 16.79
CA TYR A 12 -19.26 10.03 16.61
C TYR A 12 -19.62 8.86 17.52
N THR A 13 -20.76 8.24 17.25
CA THR A 13 -21.28 7.09 17.99
C THR A 13 -21.88 6.06 17.05
N GLY A 14 -22.16 4.86 17.57
CA GLY A 14 -22.79 3.79 16.81
C GLY A 14 -22.00 3.40 15.56
N ILE A 15 -22.69 3.36 14.42
CA ILE A 15 -22.14 2.87 13.15
C ILE A 15 -20.95 3.69 12.64
N LEU A 16 -20.92 5.00 12.90
CA LEU A 16 -19.82 5.86 12.44
C LEU A 16 -18.51 5.52 13.15
N LYS A 17 -18.56 5.36 14.48
CA LYS A 17 -17.41 4.91 15.27
C LYS A 17 -16.99 3.48 14.89
N LEU A 18 -17.95 2.58 14.64
CA LEU A 18 -17.66 1.21 14.22
C LEU A 18 -16.90 1.17 12.88
N LEU A 19 -17.40 1.91 11.88
CA LEU A 19 -16.78 1.99 10.56
C LEU A 19 -15.41 2.67 10.62
N ASP A 20 -15.26 3.72 11.43
CA ASP A 20 -13.96 4.38 11.63
C ASP A 20 -12.93 3.42 12.23
N VAL A 21 -13.29 2.66 13.26
CA VAL A 21 -12.42 1.66 13.88
C VAL A 21 -12.00 0.58 12.87
N LEU A 22 -12.96 0.02 12.12
CA LEU A 22 -12.68 -1.02 11.13
C LEU A 22 -11.78 -0.50 10.01
N LEU A 23 -12.10 0.66 9.44
CA LEU A 23 -11.44 1.21 8.25
C LEU A 23 -10.18 2.04 8.57
N SER A 24 -9.88 2.30 9.83
CA SER A 24 -8.69 3.06 10.22
C SER A 24 -7.41 2.36 9.77
N SER A 25 -6.56 3.07 9.03
CA SER A 25 -5.20 2.63 8.68
C SER A 25 -4.20 2.81 9.81
N GLU A 26 -4.55 3.57 10.84
CA GLU A 26 -3.65 3.95 11.93
C GLU A 26 -3.82 3.05 13.17
N ARG A 27 -5.04 2.54 13.41
CA ARG A 27 -5.32 1.66 14.55
C ARG A 27 -4.75 0.27 14.33
N LYS A 28 -4.06 -0.24 15.35
CA LYS A 28 -3.49 -1.61 15.31
C LYS A 28 -4.60 -2.67 15.37
N PRO A 29 -4.39 -3.86 14.80
CA PRO A 29 -5.38 -4.94 14.85
C PRO A 29 -5.89 -5.23 16.27
N ASP A 30 -5.00 -5.33 17.26
CA ASP A 30 -5.39 -5.62 18.65
C ASP A 30 -6.21 -4.50 19.31
N GLU A 31 -6.02 -3.25 18.86
CA GLU A 31 -6.86 -2.13 19.29
C GLU A 31 -8.25 -2.23 18.68
N LYS A 32 -8.35 -2.53 17.38
CA LYS A 32 -9.64 -2.75 16.71
C LYS A 32 -10.41 -3.89 17.37
N LYS A 33 -9.76 -5.02 17.65
CA LYS A 33 -10.38 -6.17 18.34
C LYS A 33 -10.99 -5.78 19.68
N ARG A 34 -10.26 -5.04 20.51
CA ARG A 34 -10.76 -4.55 21.80
C ARG A 34 -11.96 -3.65 21.64
N ILE A 35 -11.91 -2.67 20.75
CA ILE A 35 -13.03 -1.74 20.53
C ILE A 35 -14.27 -2.48 20.01
N LEU A 36 -14.11 -3.40 19.05
CA LEU A 36 -15.23 -4.21 18.55
C LEU A 36 -15.90 -5.02 19.67
N GLN A 37 -15.10 -5.59 20.58
CA GLN A 37 -15.61 -6.39 21.68
C GLN A 37 -16.22 -5.56 22.81
N ASP A 38 -15.49 -4.55 23.28
CA ASP A 38 -15.79 -3.83 24.51
C ASP A 38 -16.84 -2.73 24.27
N ASP A 39 -16.78 -2.04 23.13
CA ASP A 39 -17.66 -0.90 22.83
C ASP A 39 -18.88 -1.29 21.99
N PHE A 40 -18.79 -2.38 21.22
CA PHE A 40 -19.85 -2.82 20.30
C PHE A 40 -20.40 -4.21 20.62
N ASN A 41 -19.88 -4.88 21.66
CA ASN A 41 -20.27 -6.23 22.06
C ASN A 41 -20.15 -7.26 20.91
N ILE A 42 -19.26 -7.03 19.95
CA ILE A 42 -18.97 -7.94 18.84
C ILE A 42 -17.93 -8.95 19.34
N LYS A 43 -18.39 -10.17 19.62
CA LYS A 43 -17.51 -11.24 20.12
C LYS A 43 -16.42 -11.56 19.10
N MET A 44 -15.16 -11.45 19.50
CA MET A 44 -14.01 -11.82 18.67
C MET A 44 -13.87 -13.34 18.60
N THR A 45 -14.46 -13.96 17.57
CA THR A 45 -14.19 -15.37 17.24
C THR A 45 -12.88 -15.49 16.48
N ARG A 46 -12.33 -16.71 16.38
CA ARG A 46 -11.10 -16.95 15.62
C ARG A 46 -11.22 -16.52 14.15
N GLU A 47 -12.38 -16.77 13.56
CA GLU A 47 -12.70 -16.40 12.18
C GLU A 47 -12.74 -14.89 12.01
N LEU A 48 -13.50 -14.19 12.87
CA LEU A 48 -13.61 -12.73 12.79
C LEU A 48 -12.27 -12.04 13.07
N GLU A 49 -11.49 -12.54 14.03
CA GLU A 49 -10.13 -12.05 14.27
C GLU A 49 -9.24 -12.19 13.03
N SER A 50 -9.33 -13.32 12.32
CA SER A 50 -8.57 -13.57 11.10
C SER A 50 -8.99 -12.61 9.98
N GLU A 51 -10.29 -12.34 9.82
CA GLU A 51 -10.80 -11.40 8.81
C GLU A 51 -10.36 -9.97 9.08
N VAL A 52 -10.43 -9.51 10.34
CA VAL A 52 -9.95 -8.18 10.75
C VAL A 52 -8.45 -8.03 10.50
N LEU A 53 -7.66 -9.07 10.79
CA LEU A 53 -6.22 -9.08 10.52
C LEU A 53 -5.92 -9.03 9.02
N LEU A 54 -6.63 -9.84 8.22
CA LEU A 54 -6.48 -9.85 6.76
C LEU A 54 -6.76 -8.48 6.17
N MET A 55 -7.84 -7.82 6.58
CA MET A 55 -8.20 -6.48 6.12
C MET A 55 -7.12 -5.44 6.47
N CYS A 56 -6.56 -5.48 7.68
CA CYS A 56 -5.49 -4.56 8.08
C CYS A 56 -4.23 -4.75 7.22
N ASN A 57 -3.91 -5.99 6.84
CA ASN A 57 -2.74 -6.29 6.01
C ASN A 57 -3.00 -6.04 4.52
N LEU A 58 -4.26 -6.04 4.07
CA LEU A 58 -4.62 -5.82 2.67
C LEU A 58 -4.17 -4.43 2.19
N SER A 59 -4.50 -3.37 2.94
CA SER A 59 -4.09 -2.00 2.58
C SER A 59 -2.58 -1.87 2.47
N LYS A 60 -1.84 -2.47 3.41
CA LYS A 60 -0.38 -2.51 3.37
C LYS A 60 0.15 -3.22 2.13
N GLY A 61 -0.42 -4.38 1.78
CA GLY A 61 -0.03 -5.12 0.58
C GLY A 61 -0.29 -4.34 -0.71
N ILE A 62 -1.38 -3.57 -0.79
CA ILE A 62 -1.67 -2.70 -1.92
C ILE A 62 -0.69 -1.52 -2.00
N GLU A 63 -0.38 -0.88 -0.87
CA GLU A 63 0.59 0.21 -0.81
C GLU A 63 2.00 -0.25 -1.23
N GLU A 64 2.49 -1.36 -0.67
CA GLU A 64 3.79 -1.95 -1.01
C GLU A 64 3.86 -2.32 -2.49
N LYS A 65 2.79 -2.92 -3.03
CA LYS A 65 2.70 -3.23 -4.46
C LYS A 65 2.75 -1.97 -5.32
N GLY A 66 1.97 -0.95 -4.95
CA GLY A 66 1.93 0.33 -5.66
C GLY A 66 3.29 1.06 -5.65
N ILE A 67 3.98 1.08 -4.51
CA ILE A 67 5.34 1.64 -4.40
C ILE A 67 6.30 0.87 -5.32
N LYS A 68 6.25 -0.47 -5.30
CA LYS A 68 7.11 -1.30 -6.15
C LYS A 68 6.86 -1.06 -7.64
N GLU A 69 5.60 -0.97 -8.06
CA GLU A 69 5.22 -0.67 -9.44
C GLU A 69 5.65 0.75 -9.84
N GLY A 70 5.40 1.75 -8.99
CA GLY A 70 5.79 3.14 -9.26
C GLY A 70 7.31 3.35 -9.36
N ILE A 71 8.10 2.69 -8.49
CA ILE A 71 9.57 2.70 -8.61
C ILE A 71 10.00 2.08 -9.94
N LYS A 72 9.39 0.97 -10.33
CA LYS A 72 9.70 0.31 -11.62
C LYS A 72 9.38 1.22 -12.80
N GLU A 73 8.22 1.87 -12.80
CA GLU A 73 7.82 2.81 -13.86
C GLU A 73 8.75 4.03 -13.92
N GLY A 74 9.10 4.61 -12.78
CA GLY A 74 10.04 5.74 -12.70
C GLY A 74 11.44 5.40 -13.23
N ILE A 75 11.93 4.19 -12.94
CA ILE A 75 13.20 3.70 -13.49
C ILE A 75 13.09 3.49 -15.01
N LEU A 76 12.01 2.88 -15.52
CA LEU A 76 11.79 2.73 -16.96
C LEU A 76 11.80 4.08 -17.69
N ALA A 77 11.06 5.06 -17.16
CA ALA A 77 11.03 6.40 -17.71
C ALA A 77 12.42 7.07 -17.70
N SER A 78 13.20 6.86 -16.63
CA SER A 78 14.57 7.37 -16.55
C SER A 78 15.49 6.74 -17.60
N ILE A 79 15.37 5.42 -17.83
CA ILE A 79 16.13 4.73 -18.88
C ILE A 79 15.76 5.30 -20.26
N GLN A 80 14.47 5.43 -20.57
CA GLN A 80 13.99 5.98 -21.85
C GLN A 80 14.48 7.41 -22.06
N ASN A 81 14.38 8.27 -21.05
CA ASN A 81 14.85 9.65 -21.12
C ASN A 81 16.36 9.72 -21.41
N LEU A 82 17.17 8.84 -20.81
CA LEU A 82 18.61 8.77 -21.09
C LEU A 82 18.90 8.29 -22.51
N MET A 83 18.15 7.30 -23.01
CA MET A 83 18.28 6.83 -24.39
C MET A 83 17.93 7.94 -25.39
N GLU A 84 16.86 8.69 -25.14
CA GLU A 84 16.41 9.78 -26.02
C GLU A 84 17.32 11.00 -25.97
N SER A 85 17.70 11.46 -24.77
CA SER A 85 18.44 12.71 -24.59
C SER A 85 19.95 12.58 -24.82
N MET A 86 20.53 11.42 -24.51
CA MET A 86 21.98 11.17 -24.62
C MET A 86 22.34 10.24 -25.78
N GLY A 87 21.36 9.63 -26.45
CA GLY A 87 21.59 8.63 -27.49
C GLY A 87 22.20 7.33 -26.95
N TRP A 88 22.04 7.06 -25.65
CA TRP A 88 22.60 5.88 -25.00
C TRP A 88 21.84 4.60 -25.37
N SER A 89 22.53 3.46 -25.34
CA SER A 89 21.84 2.16 -25.34
C SER A 89 21.13 1.93 -24.01
N ALA A 90 20.18 0.99 -23.98
CA ALA A 90 19.50 0.61 -22.74
C ALA A 90 20.49 0.13 -21.68
N GLU A 91 21.52 -0.62 -22.09
CA GLU A 91 22.58 -1.12 -21.21
C GLU A 91 23.41 0.04 -20.62
N GLN A 92 23.77 1.03 -21.44
CA GLN A 92 24.50 2.22 -20.97
C GLN A 92 23.65 3.03 -19.96
N ALA A 93 22.37 3.22 -20.25
CA ALA A 93 21.45 3.91 -19.36
C ALA A 93 21.25 3.16 -18.03
N MET A 94 21.05 1.83 -18.07
CA MET A 94 20.92 1.01 -16.87
C MET A 94 22.21 0.99 -16.03
N ALA A 95 23.37 0.95 -16.68
CA ALA A 95 24.67 1.05 -16.00
C ALA A 95 24.86 2.43 -15.34
N ALA A 96 24.47 3.52 -16.01
CA ALA A 96 24.53 4.88 -15.46
C ALA A 96 23.60 5.05 -14.24
N LEU A 97 22.42 4.43 -14.27
CA LEU A 97 21.48 4.36 -13.14
C LEU A 97 21.90 3.37 -12.04
N LYS A 98 23.02 2.65 -12.23
CA LYS A 98 23.56 1.64 -11.30
C LYS A 98 22.58 0.52 -10.98
N ILE A 99 21.78 0.10 -11.96
CA ILE A 99 20.82 -0.99 -11.80
C ILE A 99 21.59 -2.32 -11.78
N PRO A 100 21.44 -3.15 -10.72
CA PRO A 100 22.09 -4.46 -10.65
C PRO A 100 21.70 -5.37 -11.81
N GLU A 101 22.64 -6.14 -12.36
CA GLU A 101 22.39 -7.05 -13.50
C GLU A 101 21.22 -8.01 -13.25
N SER A 102 21.07 -8.50 -12.00
CA SER A 102 19.96 -9.35 -11.58
C SER A 102 18.57 -8.72 -11.75
N GLU A 103 18.51 -7.39 -11.79
CA GLU A 103 17.27 -6.63 -11.92
C GLU A 103 17.04 -6.11 -13.34
N GLN A 104 18.07 -6.04 -14.19
CA GLN A 104 17.96 -5.45 -15.52
C GLN A 104 16.92 -6.14 -16.42
N ILE A 105 16.75 -7.46 -16.26
CA ILE A 105 15.79 -8.23 -17.08
C ILE A 105 14.35 -7.74 -16.97
N GLN A 106 13.97 -7.17 -15.82
CA GLN A 106 12.61 -6.66 -15.61
C GLN A 106 12.34 -5.35 -16.37
N TYR A 107 13.40 -4.63 -16.72
CA TYR A 107 13.35 -3.36 -17.46
C TYR A 107 13.46 -3.59 -18.97
N VAL A 108 14.29 -4.53 -19.40
CA VAL A 108 14.40 -4.93 -20.82
C VAL A 108 13.04 -5.34 -21.40
N ASN A 109 12.21 -6.06 -20.63
CA ASN A 109 10.87 -6.43 -21.08
C ASN A 109 9.92 -5.22 -21.18
N GLY A 110 10.10 -4.20 -20.32
CA GLY A 110 9.31 -2.97 -20.35
C GLY A 110 9.65 -2.04 -21.51
N LEU A 111 10.90 -2.06 -21.97
CA LEU A 111 11.41 -1.25 -23.09
C LEU A 111 11.01 -1.78 -24.48
N LYS A 112 10.45 -2.99 -24.57
CA LYS A 112 10.02 -3.62 -25.83
C LYS A 112 8.56 -3.31 -26.22
N LYS A 113 7.84 -2.54 -25.40
CA LYS A 113 6.50 -2.04 -25.72
C LYS A 113 6.59 -0.72 -26.48
#